data_AF-A0AA35SAP8-F1
#
_entry.id   AF-A0AA35SAP8-F1
#
_cell.length_a   1.000
_cell.length_b   1.000
_cell.length_c   1.000
_cell.angle_alpha   90.00
_cell.angle_beta   90.00
_cell.angle_gamma   90.00
#
_symmetry.space_group_name_H-M   'P 1'
#
loop_
_entity.id
_entity.type
_entity.pdbx_description
1 polymer ?
#
loop_
_entity_poly.entity_id
_entity_poly.type
_entity_poly.pdbx_seq_one_letter_code
_entity_poly.pdbx_strand_id
1 'polypeptide(L)'
;HRVLQVALSSGSGDCVPVYSGWPEKISHRGASLAALAKIWDHYGFSHVSQLYCQLQGHVMSCDPPPMELEGRENCVISVCMTARHLLHTGEYGAVKALFRSAEKLLESNGASYKLLCQCKEEVWFDWCVRTGDVGAARRHLARLQSLDSQSALLRSAILSCTVGNYTEARRLALQLLKKSSPEIKRRALELLGEVECASGRPALSLPHLMESLALCHTHHLSPFTTQLRLAQAQVM
;
A
#
# COMPACT_ATOMS: atom_id res chain seq x y z
N HIS A 1 -17.92 21.81 8.05
CA HIS A 1 -18.81 22.32 6.98
C HIS A 1 -18.18 23.40 6.06
N ARG A 2 -16.85 23.45 5.82
CA ARG A 2 -16.26 24.47 4.92
C ARG A 2 -14.86 24.15 4.34
N VAL A 3 -14.52 22.88 4.10
CA VAL A 3 -13.19 22.49 3.56
C VAL A 3 -13.27 21.65 2.27
N LEU A 4 -14.45 21.33 1.75
CA LEU A 4 -14.60 20.41 0.59
C LEU A 4 -15.29 21.01 -0.63
N GLN A 5 -15.35 22.34 -0.76
CA GLN A 5 -16.18 22.98 -1.79
C GLN A 5 -15.41 23.73 -2.88
N VAL A 6 -14.16 23.35 -3.14
CA VAL A 6 -13.38 23.90 -4.25
C VAL A 6 -12.84 22.74 -5.08
N ALA A 7 -13.55 22.38 -6.15
CA ALA A 7 -13.02 21.77 -7.38
C ALA A 7 -14.09 21.07 -8.25
N LEU A 8 -15.32 21.59 -8.35
CA LEU A 8 -16.31 21.06 -9.30
C LEU A 8 -17.02 22.20 -10.03
N SER A 9 -16.30 22.89 -10.91
CA SER A 9 -16.91 23.80 -11.90
C SER A 9 -15.98 24.07 -13.09
N SER A 10 -15.94 23.12 -14.04
CA SER A 10 -15.61 23.27 -15.48
C SER A 10 -15.33 21.85 -16.01
N GLY A 11 -16.07 21.22 -16.92
CA GLY A 11 -16.82 21.74 -18.04
C GLY A 11 -16.01 21.56 -19.33
N SER A 12 -15.99 20.35 -19.89
CA SER A 12 -15.99 20.05 -21.34
C SER A 12 -15.83 18.54 -21.54
N GLY A 13 -16.76 17.95 -22.28
CA GLY A 13 -16.73 16.53 -22.61
C GLY A 13 -15.59 16.22 -23.57
N ASP A 14 -14.92 15.10 -23.29
CA ASP A 14 -14.30 14.26 -24.29
C ASP A 14 -14.35 12.82 -23.76
N CYS A 15 -14.94 11.94 -24.57
CA CYS A 15 -15.16 10.54 -24.26
C CYS A 15 -13.81 9.84 -24.04
N VAL A 16 -13.57 9.38 -22.80
CA VAL A 16 -12.44 8.51 -22.48
C VAL A 16 -12.66 7.15 -23.17
N PRO A 17 -11.66 6.58 -23.86
CA PRO A 17 -11.81 5.32 -24.59
C PRO A 17 -12.11 4.17 -23.61
N VAL A 18 -13.19 3.44 -23.88
CA VAL A 18 -13.60 2.24 -23.16
C VAL A 18 -12.56 1.15 -23.43
N TYR A 19 -11.67 0.91 -22.48
CA TYR A 19 -10.73 -0.23 -22.52
C TYR A 19 -11.52 -1.54 -22.44
N SER A 20 -11.62 -2.26 -23.55
CA SER A 20 -12.31 -3.54 -23.72
C SER A 20 -11.49 -4.73 -23.20
N GLY A 21 -11.09 -4.67 -21.93
CA GLY A 21 -10.30 -5.71 -21.27
C GLY A 21 -10.60 -5.90 -19.79
N TRP A 22 -11.69 -5.30 -19.28
CA TRP A 22 -12.12 -5.52 -17.91
C TRP A 22 -12.57 -6.97 -17.76
N PRO A 23 -12.16 -7.69 -16.70
CA PRO A 23 -12.79 -8.95 -16.39
C PRO A 23 -14.29 -8.68 -16.16
N GLU A 24 -15.15 -9.25 -17.02
CA GLU A 24 -16.62 -9.24 -16.94
C GLU A 24 -17.19 -9.79 -15.60
N LYS A 25 -16.33 -10.06 -14.61
CA LYS A 25 -16.60 -10.76 -13.35
C LYS A 25 -16.40 -9.90 -12.10
N ILE A 26 -16.25 -8.58 -12.19
CA ILE A 26 -16.47 -7.74 -10.99
C ILE A 26 -17.98 -7.56 -10.85
N SER A 27 -18.67 -8.60 -10.35
CA SER A 27 -20.04 -8.43 -9.89
C SER A 27 -20.02 -7.47 -8.69
N HIS A 28 -20.30 -6.20 -8.94
CA HIS A 28 -20.41 -5.17 -7.91
C HIS A 28 -21.57 -5.40 -6.92
N ARG A 29 -22.41 -6.42 -7.15
CA ARG A 29 -23.52 -6.77 -6.26
C ARG A 29 -22.98 -7.38 -4.97
N GLY A 30 -22.90 -6.56 -3.92
CA GLY A 30 -22.56 -6.99 -2.55
C GLY A 30 -21.15 -6.61 -2.06
N ALA A 31 -20.30 -6.00 -2.89
CA ALA A 31 -18.98 -5.54 -2.44
C ALA A 31 -19.07 -4.19 -1.73
N SER A 32 -18.44 -4.04 -0.56
CA SER A 32 -18.34 -2.76 0.13
C SER A 32 -17.47 -1.77 -0.66
N LEU A 33 -17.67 -0.46 -0.46
CA LEU A 33 -16.83 0.55 -1.13
C LEU A 33 -15.36 0.41 -0.72
N ALA A 34 -15.08 -0.02 0.51
CA ALA A 34 -13.73 -0.31 0.97
C ALA A 34 -13.10 -1.52 0.25
N ALA A 35 -13.87 -2.57 -0.01
CA ALA A 35 -13.42 -3.71 -0.81
C ALA A 35 -13.13 -3.30 -2.26
N LEU A 36 -14.00 -2.49 -2.86
CA LEU A 36 -13.78 -1.93 -4.21
C LEU A 36 -12.54 -1.03 -4.23
N ALA A 37 -12.34 -0.16 -3.25
CA ALA A 37 -11.14 0.64 -3.13
C ALA A 37 -9.89 -0.24 -3.16
N LYS A 38 -9.85 -1.29 -2.34
CA LYS A 38 -8.73 -2.24 -2.27
C LYS A 38 -8.45 -2.93 -3.61
N ILE A 39 -9.48 -3.33 -4.35
CA ILE A 39 -9.34 -3.92 -5.68
C ILE A 39 -8.71 -2.90 -6.64
N TRP A 40 -9.18 -1.66 -6.62
CA TRP A 40 -8.65 -0.60 -7.46
C TRP A 40 -7.18 -0.29 -7.16
N ASP A 41 -6.81 -0.25 -5.89
CA ASP A 41 -5.42 -0.08 -5.45
C ASP A 41 -4.53 -1.25 -5.87
N HIS A 42 -5.03 -2.48 -5.75
CA HIS A 42 -4.35 -3.70 -6.18
C HIS A 42 -3.98 -3.67 -7.68
N TYR A 43 -4.88 -3.15 -8.51
CA TYR A 43 -4.67 -2.95 -9.95
C TYR A 43 -3.84 -1.70 -10.29
N GLY A 44 -3.47 -0.88 -9.30
CA GLY A 44 -2.67 0.33 -9.49
C GLY A 44 -3.47 1.60 -9.79
N PHE A 45 -4.80 1.55 -9.75
CA PHE A 45 -5.68 2.70 -9.95
C PHE A 45 -5.89 3.45 -8.63
N SER A 46 -4.80 3.99 -8.08
CA SER A 46 -4.79 4.66 -6.77
C SER A 46 -5.77 5.84 -6.66
N HIS A 47 -5.98 6.60 -7.75
CA HIS A 47 -6.95 7.69 -7.77
C HIS A 47 -8.40 7.18 -7.65
N VAL A 48 -8.74 6.10 -8.37
CA VAL A 48 -10.06 5.47 -8.28
C VAL A 48 -10.27 4.90 -6.89
N SER A 49 -9.28 4.19 -6.34
CA SER A 49 -9.28 3.73 -4.96
C SER A 49 -9.57 4.87 -3.96
N GLN A 50 -8.94 6.03 -4.14
CA GLN A 50 -9.12 7.19 -3.28
C GLN A 50 -10.55 7.75 -3.36
N LEU A 51 -11.15 7.78 -4.55
CA LEU A 51 -12.56 8.16 -4.71
C LEU A 51 -13.48 7.24 -3.92
N TYR A 52 -13.28 5.91 -4.00
CA TYR A 52 -14.07 4.96 -3.20
C TYR A 52 -13.85 5.14 -1.69
N CYS A 53 -12.62 5.45 -1.25
CA CYS A 53 -12.34 5.76 0.15
C CYS A 53 -13.09 7.02 0.64
N GLN A 54 -13.10 8.08 -0.18
CA GLN A 54 -13.83 9.32 0.10
C GLN A 54 -15.34 9.08 0.15
N LEU A 55 -15.90 8.34 -0.81
CA LEU A 55 -17.31 7.95 -0.82
C LEU A 55 -17.68 7.15 0.44
N GLN A 56 -16.84 6.20 0.86
CA GLN A 56 -17.03 5.47 2.11
C GLN A 56 -17.08 6.41 3.33
N GLY A 57 -16.19 7.42 3.37
CA GLY A 57 -16.21 8.44 4.42
C GLY A 57 -17.49 9.28 4.43
N HIS A 58 -18.00 9.64 3.24
CA HIS A 58 -19.27 10.35 3.12
C HIS A 58 -20.46 9.51 3.59
N VAL A 59 -20.52 8.23 3.22
CA VAL A 59 -21.58 7.31 3.67
C VAL A 59 -21.59 7.16 5.19
N MET A 60 -20.41 7.12 5.82
CA MET A 60 -20.26 7.06 7.28
C MET A 60 -20.58 8.38 7.99
N SER A 61 -20.67 9.48 7.25
CA SER A 61 -21.04 10.80 7.78
C SER A 61 -22.53 11.12 7.64
N CYS A 62 -23.30 10.26 6.98
CA CYS A 62 -24.76 10.39 6.90
C CYS A 62 -25.41 10.10 8.27
N ASP A 63 -26.52 10.76 8.55
CA ASP A 63 -27.31 10.57 9.78
C ASP A 63 -28.66 9.91 9.45
N PRO A 64 -28.99 8.72 10.01
CA PRO A 64 -28.15 7.91 10.88
C PRO A 64 -27.03 7.20 10.11
N PRO A 65 -25.84 7.01 10.72
CA PRO A 65 -24.79 6.24 10.09
C PRO A 65 -25.26 4.78 10.00
N PRO A 66 -24.97 4.07 8.89
CA PRO A 66 -25.20 2.64 8.80
C PRO A 66 -24.19 1.93 9.71
N MET A 67 -24.46 1.94 11.02
CA MET A 67 -23.50 1.60 12.07
C MET A 67 -23.59 0.10 12.41
N GLU A 68 -23.39 -0.74 11.39
CA GLU A 68 -23.16 -2.18 11.57
C GLU A 68 -21.65 -2.46 11.75
N LEU A 69 -21.30 -3.63 12.30
CA LEU A 69 -19.91 -4.05 12.53
C LEU A 69 -19.07 -3.99 11.24
N GLU A 70 -19.68 -4.36 10.10
CA GLU A 70 -19.08 -4.26 8.77
C GLU A 70 -18.75 -2.80 8.39
N GLY A 71 -19.56 -1.84 8.82
CA GLY A 71 -19.32 -0.41 8.61
C GLY A 71 -18.03 0.09 9.28
N ARG A 72 -17.72 -0.43 10.48
CA ARG A 72 -16.50 -0.07 11.22
C ARG A 72 -15.23 -0.61 10.55
N GLU A 73 -15.23 -1.88 10.12
CA GLU A 73 -14.08 -2.46 9.42
C GLU A 73 -13.82 -1.78 8.07
N ASN A 74 -14.89 -1.52 7.30
CA ASN A 74 -14.79 -0.79 6.04
C ASN A 74 -14.24 0.64 6.23
N CYS A 75 -14.62 1.31 7.32
CA CYS A 75 -14.07 2.61 7.70
C CYS A 75 -12.56 2.52 7.96
N VAL A 76 -12.11 1.54 8.75
CA VAL A 76 -10.68 1.34 9.02
C VAL A 76 -9.90 1.06 7.73
N ILE A 77 -10.43 0.20 6.85
CA ILE A 77 -9.79 -0.07 5.56
C ILE A 77 -9.63 1.22 4.75
N SER A 78 -10.70 2.02 4.63
CA SER A 78 -10.67 3.31 3.92
C SER A 78 -9.65 4.30 4.53
N VAL A 79 -9.58 4.36 5.86
CA VAL A 79 -8.59 5.16 6.59
C VAL A 79 -7.17 4.69 6.27
N CYS A 80 -6.91 3.38 6.34
CA CYS A 80 -5.60 2.80 6.07
C CYS A 80 -5.14 3.09 4.63
N MET A 81 -6.05 2.96 3.67
CA MET A 81 -5.78 3.25 2.26
C MET A 81 -5.50 4.73 2.02
N THR A 82 -6.34 5.61 2.59
CA THR A 82 -6.14 7.06 2.52
C THR A 82 -4.82 7.48 3.17
N ALA A 83 -4.45 6.89 4.30
CA ALA A 83 -3.18 7.20 4.97
C ALA A 83 -1.96 6.84 4.10
N ARG A 84 -1.99 5.69 3.41
CA ARG A 84 -0.93 5.28 2.47
C ARG A 84 -0.84 6.23 1.28
N HIS A 85 -1.98 6.65 0.73
CA HIS A 85 -2.02 7.63 -0.35
C HIS A 85 -1.46 9.00 0.09
N LEU A 86 -1.88 9.51 1.24
CA LEU A 86 -1.36 10.77 1.80
C LEU A 86 0.15 10.71 2.10
N LEU A 87 0.65 9.55 2.54
CA LEU A 87 2.08 9.33 2.71
C LEU A 87 2.83 9.43 1.36
N HIS A 88 2.24 8.94 0.27
CA HIS A 88 2.85 8.97 -1.06
C HIS A 88 2.84 10.38 -1.68
N THR A 89 1.85 11.20 -1.35
CA THR A 89 1.75 12.60 -1.78
C THR A 89 2.54 13.58 -0.91
N GLY A 90 3.03 13.12 0.25
CA GLY A 90 3.84 13.95 1.16
C GLY A 90 3.03 14.72 2.22
N GLU A 91 1.74 14.42 2.36
CA GLU A 91 0.81 15.12 3.26
C GLU A 91 0.85 14.57 4.69
N TYR A 92 2.00 14.63 5.35
CA TYR A 92 2.22 14.00 6.66
C TYR A 92 1.35 14.58 7.78
N GLY A 93 1.04 15.88 7.70
CA GLY A 93 0.12 16.53 8.64
C GLY A 93 -1.27 15.90 8.60
N ALA A 94 -1.76 15.63 7.39
CA ALA A 94 -3.05 14.97 7.17
C ALA A 94 -3.04 13.53 7.67
N VAL A 95 -1.95 12.78 7.45
CA VAL A 95 -1.79 11.41 7.99
C VAL A 95 -1.92 11.38 9.52
N LYS A 96 -1.25 12.31 10.22
CA LYS A 96 -1.34 12.41 11.70
C LYS A 96 -2.76 12.71 12.15
N ALA A 97 -3.42 13.67 11.50
CA ALA A 97 -4.79 14.05 11.83
C ALA A 97 -5.77 12.87 11.61
N LEU A 98 -5.60 12.15 10.50
CA LEU A 98 -6.41 11.01 10.11
C LEU A 98 -6.33 9.87 11.15
N PHE A 99 -5.12 9.44 11.54
CA PHE A 99 -4.99 8.40 12.56
C PHE A 99 -5.53 8.84 13.92
N ARG A 100 -5.30 10.09 14.34
CA ARG A 100 -5.88 10.62 15.58
C ARG A 100 -7.41 10.62 15.56
N SER A 101 -8.03 10.95 14.42
CA SER A 101 -9.48 10.88 14.29
C SER A 101 -9.99 9.45 14.32
N ALA A 102 -9.31 8.52 13.66
CA ALA A 102 -9.71 7.11 13.63
C ALA A 102 -9.57 6.44 15.01
N GLU A 103 -8.51 6.75 15.76
CA GLU A 103 -8.30 6.23 17.13
C GLU A 103 -9.39 6.70 18.11
N LYS A 104 -9.95 7.90 17.91
CA LYS A 104 -11.07 8.39 18.74
C LYS A 104 -12.38 7.66 18.46
N LEU A 105 -12.54 7.11 17.25
CA LEU A 105 -13.77 6.45 16.81
C LEU A 105 -13.79 4.95 17.13
N LEU A 106 -12.63 4.36 17.42
CA LEU A 106 -12.49 2.92 17.65
C LEU A 106 -12.25 2.62 19.13
N GLU A 107 -12.89 1.56 19.61
CA GLU A 107 -12.58 0.97 20.92
C GLU A 107 -11.21 0.28 20.87
N SER A 108 -10.42 0.39 21.94
CA SER A 108 -9.00 0.04 21.97
C SER A 108 -8.67 -1.47 21.84
N ASN A 109 -9.67 -2.35 21.81
CA ASN A 109 -9.47 -3.81 21.95
C ASN A 109 -10.07 -4.66 20.81
N GLY A 110 -10.45 -4.05 19.68
CA GLY A 110 -11.06 -4.76 18.54
C GLY A 110 -10.11 -5.19 17.42
N ALA A 111 -10.54 -6.12 16.57
CA ALA A 111 -9.80 -6.55 15.36
C ALA A 111 -9.55 -5.36 14.40
N SER A 112 -10.53 -4.47 14.23
CA SER A 112 -10.39 -3.24 13.44
C SER A 112 -9.36 -2.28 14.03
N TYR A 113 -9.25 -2.21 15.36
CA TYR A 113 -8.22 -1.41 16.02
C TYR A 113 -6.81 -2.00 15.80
N LYS A 114 -6.66 -3.33 15.84
CA LYS A 114 -5.40 -4.00 15.49
C LYS A 114 -4.99 -3.70 14.04
N LEU A 115 -5.93 -3.74 13.10
CA LEU A 115 -5.69 -3.38 11.69
C LEU A 115 -5.23 -1.93 11.54
N LEU A 116 -5.88 -0.99 12.26
CA LEU A 116 -5.48 0.41 12.27
C LEU A 116 -4.05 0.58 12.81
N CYS A 117 -3.73 -0.08 13.94
CA CYS A 117 -2.40 -0.07 14.54
C CYS A 117 -1.35 -0.62 13.57
N GLN A 118 -1.64 -1.73 12.92
CA GLN A 118 -0.75 -2.29 11.89
C GLN A 118 -0.48 -1.27 10.79
N CYS A 119 -1.51 -0.72 10.17
CA CYS A 119 -1.32 0.24 9.09
C CYS A 119 -0.58 1.51 9.55
N LYS A 120 -0.85 1.97 10.77
CA LYS A 120 -0.15 3.10 11.37
C LYS A 120 1.34 2.84 11.48
N GLU A 121 1.74 1.70 12.05
CA GLU A 121 3.15 1.33 12.18
C GLU A 121 3.83 1.13 10.82
N GLU A 122 3.12 0.57 9.84
CA GLU A 122 3.59 0.45 8.46
C GLU A 122 3.87 1.81 7.80
N VAL A 123 2.92 2.74 7.90
CA VAL A 123 3.02 4.09 7.33
C VAL A 123 4.16 4.88 7.97
N TRP A 124 4.31 4.80 9.29
CA TRP A 124 5.41 5.47 9.98
C TRP A 124 6.77 4.84 9.70
N PHE A 125 6.83 3.52 9.57
CA PHE A 125 8.06 2.85 9.12
C PHE A 125 8.48 3.36 7.73
N ASP A 126 7.55 3.39 6.77
CA ASP A 126 7.84 3.82 5.40
C ASP A 126 8.27 5.29 5.36
N TRP A 127 7.71 6.14 6.22
CA TRP A 127 8.16 7.51 6.42
C TRP A 127 9.61 7.58 6.96
N CYS A 128 9.90 6.87 8.05
CA CYS A 128 11.22 6.89 8.67
C CYS A 128 12.33 6.39 7.73
N VAL A 129 12.03 5.38 6.90
CA VAL A 129 12.96 4.90 5.86
C VAL A 129 13.24 5.99 4.83
N ARG A 130 12.21 6.72 4.37
CA ARG A 130 12.38 7.82 3.40
C ARG A 130 13.15 9.00 3.98
N THR A 131 12.99 9.31 5.26
CA THR A 131 13.74 10.39 5.93
C THR A 131 15.12 9.96 6.43
N GLY A 132 15.49 8.69 6.28
CA GLY A 132 16.76 8.14 6.78
C GLY A 132 16.84 7.95 8.30
N ASP A 133 15.73 8.07 9.04
CA ASP A 133 15.70 7.82 10.49
C ASP A 133 15.60 6.32 10.78
N VAL A 134 16.74 5.64 10.68
CA VAL A 134 16.88 4.20 10.94
C VAL A 134 16.48 3.85 12.38
N GLY A 135 16.74 4.73 13.34
CA GLY A 135 16.43 4.51 14.76
C GLY A 135 14.92 4.45 14.99
N ALA A 136 14.17 5.41 14.46
CA ALA A 136 12.71 5.38 14.51
C ALA A 136 12.13 4.21 13.70
N ALA A 137 12.67 3.92 12.52
CA ALA A 137 12.23 2.78 11.71
C ALA A 137 12.32 1.44 12.48
N ARG A 138 13.41 1.21 13.22
CA ARG A 138 13.55 0.00 14.07
C ARG A 138 12.49 -0.09 15.17
N ARG A 139 12.13 1.04 15.80
CA ARG A 139 11.08 1.06 16.83
C ARG A 139 9.71 0.70 16.26
N HIS A 140 9.37 1.23 15.09
CA HIS A 140 8.13 0.88 14.40
C HIS A 140 8.12 -0.60 13.96
N LEU A 141 9.26 -1.10 13.46
CA LEU A 141 9.41 -2.50 13.08
C LEU A 141 9.22 -3.46 14.27
N ALA A 142 9.78 -3.15 15.44
CA ALA A 142 9.62 -3.96 16.64
C ALA A 142 8.15 -4.08 17.08
N ARG A 143 7.38 -2.99 16.98
CA ARG A 143 5.94 -3.01 17.22
C ARG A 143 5.20 -3.83 16.18
N LEU A 144 5.54 -3.65 14.90
CA LEU A 144 4.92 -4.38 13.80
C LEU A 144 5.14 -5.90 13.89
N GLN A 145 6.28 -6.35 14.40
CA GLN A 145 6.57 -7.78 14.57
C GLN A 145 5.56 -8.51 15.47
N SER A 146 4.99 -7.80 16.45
CA SER A 146 3.92 -8.33 17.31
C SER A 146 2.54 -8.35 16.64
N LEU A 147 2.35 -7.53 15.60
CA LEU A 147 1.07 -7.35 14.91
C LEU A 147 0.93 -8.26 13.69
N ASP A 148 1.96 -8.27 12.84
CA ASP A 148 2.03 -9.02 11.58
C ASP A 148 3.48 -9.42 11.27
N SER A 149 3.74 -10.73 11.34
CA SER A 149 5.06 -11.31 11.10
C SER A 149 5.52 -11.21 9.65
N GLN A 150 4.61 -11.27 8.67
CA GLN A 150 4.99 -11.19 7.25
C GLN A 150 5.31 -9.75 6.85
N SER A 151 4.47 -8.80 7.26
CA SER A 151 4.73 -7.37 7.03
C SER A 151 6.01 -6.90 7.72
N ALA A 152 6.26 -7.38 8.94
CA ALA A 152 7.52 -7.13 9.64
C ALA A 152 8.72 -7.75 8.92
N LEU A 153 8.61 -8.98 8.40
CA LEU A 153 9.71 -9.62 7.68
C LEU A 153 10.09 -8.84 6.41
N LEU A 154 9.10 -8.39 5.63
CA LEU A 154 9.31 -7.55 4.46
C LEU A 154 10.01 -6.23 4.82
N ARG A 155 9.54 -5.55 5.86
CA ARG A 155 10.11 -4.28 6.31
C ARG A 155 11.50 -4.45 6.94
N SER A 156 11.78 -5.58 7.57
CA SER A 156 13.13 -5.95 8.01
C SER A 156 14.08 -6.05 6.82
N ALA A 157 13.65 -6.69 5.73
CA ALA A 157 14.45 -6.82 4.52
C ALA A 157 14.73 -5.45 3.87
N ILE A 158 13.71 -4.59 3.79
CA ILE A 158 13.84 -3.21 3.29
C ILE A 158 14.84 -2.42 4.15
N LEU A 159 14.69 -2.46 5.47
CA LEU A 159 15.58 -1.74 6.39
C LEU A 159 17.03 -2.22 6.27
N SER A 160 17.26 -3.53 6.17
CA SER A 160 18.60 -4.09 5.95
C SER A 160 19.21 -3.59 4.65
N CYS A 161 18.41 -3.46 3.58
CA CYS A 161 18.87 -2.88 2.32
C CYS A 161 19.23 -1.40 2.47
N THR A 162 18.40 -0.60 3.15
CA THR A 162 18.65 0.83 3.39
C THR A 162 19.91 1.10 4.21
N VAL A 163 20.23 0.21 5.17
CA VAL A 163 21.45 0.32 6.00
C VAL A 163 22.69 -0.21 5.27
N GLY A 164 22.55 -0.78 4.08
CA GLY A 164 23.66 -1.37 3.29
C GLY A 164 24.03 -2.79 3.70
N ASN A 165 23.23 -3.45 4.56
CA ASN A 165 23.41 -4.86 4.91
C ASN A 165 22.72 -5.76 3.87
N TYR A 166 23.32 -5.82 2.67
CA TYR A 166 22.78 -6.52 1.51
C TYR A 166 22.68 -8.04 1.68
N THR A 167 23.59 -8.65 2.45
CA THR A 167 23.58 -10.09 2.71
C THR A 167 22.33 -10.49 3.51
N GLU A 168 22.01 -9.73 4.54
CA GLU A 168 20.82 -9.96 5.35
C GLU A 168 19.54 -9.61 4.59
N ALA A 169 19.53 -8.50 3.85
CA ALA A 169 18.40 -8.13 2.98
C ALA A 169 18.06 -9.24 1.98
N ARG A 170 19.07 -9.82 1.32
CA ARG A 170 18.94 -10.94 0.40
C ARG A 170 18.37 -12.18 1.08
N ARG A 171 18.91 -12.54 2.26
CA ARG A 171 18.44 -13.71 3.03
C ARG A 171 16.96 -13.60 3.39
N LEU A 172 16.54 -12.44 3.88
CA LEU A 172 15.15 -12.16 4.26
C LEU A 172 14.22 -12.13 3.04
N ALA A 173 14.66 -11.53 1.92
CA ALA A 173 13.88 -11.51 0.68
C ALA A 173 13.67 -12.92 0.10
N LEU A 174 14.70 -13.77 0.10
CA LEU A 174 14.57 -15.18 -0.31
C LEU A 174 13.63 -15.98 0.61
N GLN A 175 13.59 -15.65 1.91
CA GLN A 175 12.65 -16.25 2.85
C GLN A 175 11.19 -15.91 2.49
N LEU A 176 10.93 -14.67 2.07
CA LEU A 176 9.61 -14.21 1.64
C LEU A 176 9.10 -14.92 0.38
N LEU A 177 9.96 -15.45 -0.48
CA LEU A 177 9.52 -16.16 -1.69
C LEU A 177 8.84 -17.50 -1.40
N LYS A 178 9.13 -18.15 -0.27
CA LYS A 178 8.75 -19.55 -0.03
C LYS A 178 7.27 -19.75 0.30
N LYS A 179 6.61 -18.80 0.99
CA LYS A 179 5.20 -18.93 1.46
C LYS A 179 4.51 -17.58 1.63
N SER A 180 4.45 -16.78 0.56
CA SER A 180 3.79 -15.47 0.61
C SER A 180 2.80 -15.26 -0.53
N SER A 181 1.92 -14.27 -0.36
CA SER A 181 1.00 -13.85 -1.39
C SER A 181 1.74 -13.31 -2.63
N PRO A 182 1.09 -13.28 -3.82
CA PRO A 182 1.72 -12.73 -5.02
C PRO A 182 2.26 -11.31 -4.86
N GLU A 183 1.58 -10.46 -4.08
CA GLU A 183 1.99 -9.07 -3.82
C GLU A 183 3.30 -9.01 -3.03
N ILE A 184 3.43 -9.85 -2.00
CA ILE A 184 4.64 -9.95 -1.18
C ILE A 184 5.77 -10.57 -2.00
N LYS A 185 5.51 -11.61 -2.79
CA LYS A 185 6.50 -12.22 -3.67
C LYS A 185 7.04 -11.22 -4.68
N ARG A 186 6.16 -10.49 -5.36
CA ARG A 186 6.51 -9.39 -6.27
C ARG A 186 7.42 -8.38 -5.56
N ARG A 187 7.03 -7.92 -4.37
CA ARG A 187 7.85 -6.95 -3.62
C ARG A 187 9.20 -7.50 -3.16
N ALA A 188 9.27 -8.79 -2.81
CA ALA A 188 10.52 -9.46 -2.45
C ALA A 188 11.45 -9.60 -3.66
N LEU A 189 10.92 -9.92 -4.85
CA LEU A 189 11.69 -9.96 -6.10
C LEU A 189 12.20 -8.58 -6.50
N GLU A 190 11.37 -7.54 -6.36
CA GLU A 190 11.83 -6.16 -6.56
C GLU A 190 12.99 -5.80 -5.62
N LEU A 191 12.90 -6.20 -4.35
CA LEU A 191 13.95 -5.96 -3.36
C LEU A 191 15.23 -6.73 -3.67
N LEU A 192 15.12 -7.99 -4.13
CA LEU A 192 16.29 -8.75 -4.60
C LEU A 192 16.96 -8.03 -5.78
N GLY A 193 16.18 -7.53 -6.74
CA GLY A 193 16.72 -6.74 -7.84
C GLY A 193 17.50 -5.51 -7.36
N GLU A 194 16.93 -4.76 -6.41
CA GLU A 194 17.58 -3.60 -5.79
C GLU A 194 18.87 -3.97 -5.05
N VAL A 195 18.86 -5.06 -4.30
CA VAL A 195 20.04 -5.58 -3.58
C VAL A 195 21.16 -5.98 -4.54
N GLU A 196 20.85 -6.65 -5.66
CA GLU A 196 21.86 -7.07 -6.64
C GLU A 196 22.45 -5.86 -7.38
N CYS A 197 21.63 -4.86 -7.76
CA CYS A 197 22.12 -3.59 -8.31
C CYS A 197 23.03 -2.85 -7.31
N ALA A 198 22.59 -2.70 -6.06
CA ALA A 198 23.35 -2.01 -5.01
C ALA A 198 24.65 -2.75 -4.64
N SER A 199 24.71 -4.06 -4.87
CA SER A 199 25.91 -4.89 -4.70
C SER A 199 26.85 -4.85 -5.92
N GLY A 200 26.58 -4.04 -6.93
CA GLY A 200 27.40 -3.92 -8.14
C GLY A 200 27.21 -5.08 -9.14
N ARG A 201 26.09 -5.80 -9.08
CA ARG A 201 25.78 -6.94 -9.97
C ARG A 201 24.44 -6.75 -10.69
N PRO A 202 24.25 -5.68 -11.48
CA PRO A 202 22.97 -5.35 -12.11
C PRO A 202 22.45 -6.46 -13.02
N ALA A 203 23.33 -7.22 -13.69
CA ALA A 203 22.95 -8.36 -14.51
C ALA A 203 22.19 -9.46 -13.73
N LEU A 204 22.50 -9.65 -12.44
CA LEU A 204 21.79 -10.62 -11.58
C LEU A 204 20.43 -10.09 -11.09
N SER A 205 20.15 -8.79 -11.24
CA SER A 205 18.86 -8.21 -10.88
C SER A 205 17.78 -8.53 -11.92
N LEU A 206 18.15 -8.60 -13.21
CA LEU A 206 17.24 -8.80 -14.34
C LEU A 206 16.32 -10.02 -14.19
N PRO A 207 16.80 -11.24 -13.89
CA PRO A 207 15.90 -12.40 -13.74
C PRO A 207 14.86 -12.19 -12.64
N HIS A 208 15.23 -11.57 -11.51
CA HIS A 208 14.29 -11.27 -10.42
C HIS A 208 13.23 -10.24 -10.83
N LEU A 209 13.65 -9.18 -11.54
CA LEU A 209 12.73 -8.13 -12.01
C LEU A 209 11.79 -8.63 -13.11
N MET A 210 12.28 -9.50 -14.01
CA MET A 210 11.45 -10.16 -15.02
C MET A 210 10.41 -11.10 -14.39
N GLU A 211 10.80 -11.88 -13.38
CA GLU A 211 9.86 -12.73 -12.63
C GLU A 211 8.81 -11.88 -11.88
N SER A 212 9.23 -10.75 -11.29
CA SER A 212 8.31 -9.80 -10.66
C SER A 212 7.30 -9.25 -11.67
N LEU A 213 7.73 -8.94 -12.89
CA LEU A 213 6.86 -8.45 -13.96
C LEU A 213 5.88 -9.52 -14.42
N ALA A 214 6.34 -10.77 -14.54
CA ALA A 214 5.46 -11.91 -14.83
C ALA A 214 4.36 -12.05 -13.77
N LEU A 215 4.69 -11.95 -12.47
CA LEU A 215 3.68 -11.96 -11.40
C LEU A 215 2.68 -10.80 -11.53
N CYS A 216 3.13 -9.62 -11.96
CA CYS A 216 2.23 -8.50 -12.20
C CYS A 216 1.21 -8.83 -13.29
N HIS A 217 1.65 -9.42 -14.40
CA HIS A 217 0.74 -9.80 -15.48
C HIS A 217 -0.19 -10.95 -15.09
N THR A 218 0.31 -11.97 -14.38
CA THR A 218 -0.50 -13.13 -13.96
C THR A 218 -1.56 -12.79 -12.92
N HIS A 219 -1.27 -11.85 -12.00
CA HIS A 219 -2.15 -11.49 -10.89
C HIS A 219 -2.78 -10.10 -11.02
N HIS A 220 -2.62 -9.47 -12.20
CA HIS A 220 -3.09 -8.13 -12.50
C HIS A 220 -2.58 -7.05 -11.53
N LEU A 221 -1.39 -7.23 -10.94
CA LEU A 221 -0.78 -6.23 -10.07
C LEU A 221 -0.26 -5.05 -10.89
N SER A 222 -0.20 -3.87 -10.30
CA SER A 222 0.46 -2.72 -10.94
C SER A 222 1.92 -3.02 -11.30
N PRO A 223 2.31 -2.96 -12.60
CA PRO A 223 3.67 -3.27 -13.03
C PRO A 223 4.63 -2.07 -12.89
N PHE A 224 4.12 -0.87 -12.58
CA PHE A 224 4.85 0.40 -12.72
C PHE A 224 6.20 0.41 -11.97
N THR A 225 6.21 -0.02 -10.70
CA THR A 225 7.45 -0.02 -9.90
C THR A 225 8.47 -1.03 -10.41
N THR A 226 8.01 -2.17 -10.91
CA THR A 226 8.89 -3.21 -11.47
C THR A 226 9.48 -2.74 -12.80
N GLN A 227 8.67 -2.12 -13.66
CA GLN A 227 9.13 -1.55 -14.93
C GLN A 227 10.16 -0.45 -14.72
N LEU A 228 9.94 0.43 -13.75
CA LEU A 228 10.91 1.48 -13.39
C LEU A 228 12.25 0.87 -12.93
N ARG A 229 12.21 -0.14 -12.06
CA ARG A 229 13.43 -0.84 -11.58
C ARG A 229 14.15 -1.59 -12.70
N LEU A 230 13.40 -2.19 -13.63
CA LEU A 230 13.97 -2.88 -14.78
C LEU A 230 14.70 -1.88 -15.70
N ALA A 231 14.08 -0.73 -15.98
CA ALA A 231 14.71 0.34 -16.75
C ALA A 231 15.98 0.86 -16.08
N GLN A 232 15.97 1.04 -14.76
CA GLN A 232 17.17 1.44 -14.00
C GLN A 232 18.30 0.41 -14.11
N ALA A 233 17.98 -0.87 -13.94
CA ALA A 233 18.96 -1.96 -14.02
C ALA A 233 19.58 -2.13 -15.41
N GLN A 234 18.89 -1.70 -16.48
CA GLN A 234 19.40 -1.76 -17.86
C GLN A 234 20.37 -0.63 -18.22
N VAL A 235 20.35 0.47 -17.46
CA VAL A 235 21.20 1.65 -17.70
C VAL A 235 22.46 1.65 -16.82
N MET A 236 22.48 0.84 -15.75
CA MET A 236 23.62 0.66 -14.83
C MET A 236 24.60 -0.41 -15.32
#